data_AF-A0A379ABE7-F1
#
_entry.id   AF-A0A379ABE7-F1
#
_cell.length_a   1.000
_cell.length_b   1.000
_cell.length_c   1.000
_cell.angle_alpha   90.00
_cell.angle_beta   90.00
_cell.angle_gamma   90.00
#
_symmetry.space_group_name_H-M   'P 1'
#
loop_
_entity.id
_entity.type
_entity.pdbx_description
1 polymer ?
#
loop_
_entity_poly.entity_id
_entity_poly.type
_entity_poly.pdbx_seq_one_letter_code
_entity_poly.pdbx_strand_id
1 'polypeptide(L)'
;MNAAPCALICAFERTALYAHENGFPVMTSCLGISRWKDMKQINSCGVRAAAAYPDLMYWDFNWRKGGGSSRMIEISKRESFYQQEYCGCVYSLRDTNRHRVTQGRERIKIGVQYYQPDES
;
A
#
# COMPACT_ATOMS: atom_id res chain seq x y z
N MET A 1 2.12 11.23 5.19
CA MET A 1 0.65 11.15 5.46
C MET A 1 0.41 10.01 6.43
N ASN A 2 0.19 10.33 7.71
CA ASN A 2 -0.27 9.34 8.68
C ASN A 2 -1.70 8.98 8.29
N ALA A 3 -1.99 7.69 8.12
CA ALA A 3 -3.37 7.26 7.99
C ALA A 3 -4.08 7.58 9.31
N ALA A 4 -5.31 8.11 9.23
CA ALA A 4 -6.12 8.28 10.42
C ALA A 4 -6.25 6.90 11.11
N PRO A 5 -5.84 6.76 12.38
CA PRO A 5 -5.78 5.46 13.05
C PRO A 5 -7.09 4.65 12.97
N CYS A 6 -8.24 5.35 13.00
CA CYS A 6 -9.56 4.73 12.99
C CYS A 6 -9.92 4.07 11.65
N ALA A 7 -9.55 4.64 10.50
CA ALA A 7 -9.88 4.03 9.21
C ALA A 7 -9.04 2.77 8.96
N LEU A 8 -7.80 2.77 9.45
CA LEU A 8 -6.89 1.64 9.34
C LEU A 8 -7.39 0.46 10.18
N ILE A 9 -7.79 0.69 11.43
CA ILE A 9 -8.27 -0.38 12.31
C ILE A 9 -9.55 -1.04 11.76
N CYS A 10 -10.53 -0.29 11.26
CA CYS A 10 -11.77 -0.86 10.72
C CYS A 10 -11.52 -1.79 9.52
N ALA A 11 -10.57 -1.44 8.64
CA ALA A 11 -10.20 -2.31 7.53
C ALA A 11 -9.56 -3.63 8.01
N PHE A 12 -8.69 -3.56 9.02
CA PHE A 12 -8.05 -4.73 9.61
C PHE A 12 -9.04 -5.63 10.35
N GLU A 13 -9.97 -5.07 11.13
CA GLU A 13 -11.02 -5.83 11.82
C GLU A 13 -11.91 -6.58 10.82
N ARG A 14 -12.32 -5.92 9.73
CA ARG A 14 -13.10 -6.57 8.68
C ARG A 14 -12.33 -7.70 7.99
N THR A 15 -11.02 -7.51 7.79
CA THR A 15 -10.15 -8.53 7.17
C THR A 15 -9.96 -9.72 8.10
N ALA A 16 -9.76 -9.46 9.40
CA ALA A 16 -9.59 -10.50 10.41
C ALA A 16 -10.85 -11.36 10.57
N LEU A 17 -12.02 -10.72 10.63
CA LEU A 17 -13.31 -11.42 10.64
C LEU A 17 -13.45 -12.34 9.42
N TYR A 18 -13.20 -11.80 8.21
CA TYR A 18 -13.29 -12.59 6.99
C TYR A 18 -12.30 -13.75 6.98
N ALA A 19 -11.06 -13.53 7.44
CA ALA A 19 -10.05 -14.56 7.50
C ALA A 19 -10.48 -15.72 8.42
N HIS A 20 -10.98 -15.40 9.61
CA HIS A 20 -11.50 -16.37 10.57
C HIS A 20 -12.71 -17.14 10.01
N GLU A 21 -13.72 -16.44 9.47
CA GLU A 21 -14.94 -17.06 8.92
C GLU A 21 -14.66 -18.04 7.77
N ASN A 22 -13.54 -17.87 7.07
CA ASN A 22 -13.15 -18.69 5.93
C ASN A 22 -11.98 -19.65 6.25
N GLY A 23 -11.57 -19.77 7.51
CA GLY A 23 -10.53 -20.69 7.94
C GLY A 23 -9.12 -20.37 7.44
N PHE A 24 -8.83 -19.09 7.13
CA PHE A 24 -7.48 -18.67 6.80
C PHE A 24 -6.65 -18.49 8.08
N PRO A 25 -5.54 -19.22 8.26
CA PRO A 25 -4.76 -19.19 9.50
C PRO A 25 -3.89 -17.93 9.63
N VAL A 26 -3.67 -17.21 8.52
CA VAL A 26 -2.75 -16.07 8.45
C VAL A 26 -3.37 -14.95 7.64
N MET A 27 -3.27 -13.72 8.15
CA MET A 27 -3.51 -12.50 7.40
C MET A 27 -2.29 -11.58 7.40
N THR A 28 -2.17 -10.72 6.38
CA THR A 28 -1.10 -9.72 6.29
C THR A 28 -1.62 -8.48 5.54
N SER A 29 -0.78 -7.46 5.39
CA SER A 29 -1.15 -6.22 4.70
C SER A 29 -0.05 -5.72 3.76
N CYS A 30 -0.44 -5.33 2.55
CA CYS A 30 0.43 -4.64 1.60
C CYS A 30 0.72 -3.17 2.00
N LEU A 31 -0.01 -2.61 2.99
CA LEU A 31 0.17 -1.23 3.44
C LEU A 31 1.58 -0.98 4.01
N GLY A 32 2.23 -2.03 4.53
CA GLY A 32 3.60 -1.98 5.05
C GLY A 32 4.66 -1.65 3.99
N ILE A 33 4.41 -1.88 2.70
CA ILE A 33 5.38 -1.68 1.63
C ILE A 33 5.74 -0.19 1.44
N SER A 34 4.79 0.72 1.62
CA SER A 34 4.98 2.15 1.34
C SER A 34 5.93 2.84 2.33
N ARG A 35 7.07 3.36 1.85
CA ARG A 35 8.05 4.13 2.67
C ARG A 35 7.46 5.26 3.52
N TRP A 36 6.37 5.87 3.05
CA TRP A 36 5.73 7.03 3.69
C TRP A 36 4.76 6.69 4.83
N LYS A 37 4.54 5.40 5.09
CA LYS A 37 3.62 4.92 6.13
C LYS A 37 4.39 4.47 7.35
N ASP A 38 3.85 4.75 8.53
CA ASP A 38 4.36 4.25 9.79
C ASP A 38 4.10 2.74 9.93
N MET A 39 5.17 1.96 9.85
CA MET A 39 5.10 0.50 9.95
C MET A 39 4.63 0.04 11.34
N LYS A 40 5.05 0.74 12.40
CA LYS A 40 4.66 0.38 13.77
C LYS A 40 3.16 0.56 13.96
N GLN A 41 2.61 1.64 13.42
CA GLN A 41 1.17 1.90 13.44
C GLN A 41 0.40 0.83 12.67
N ILE A 42 0.86 0.44 11.48
CA ILE A 42 0.20 -0.59 10.66
C ILE A 42 0.21 -1.94 11.37
N ASN A 43 1.38 -2.36 11.85
CA ASN A 43 1.51 -3.66 12.49
C ASN A 43 0.76 -3.72 13.82
N SER A 44 0.71 -2.63 14.59
CA SER A 44 -0.08 -2.62 15.83
C SER A 44 -1.58 -2.73 15.56
N CYS A 45 -2.11 -2.12 14.50
CA CYS A 45 -3.49 -2.32 14.07
C CYS A 45 -3.75 -3.76 13.63
N GLY A 46 -2.85 -4.35 12.82
CA GLY A 46 -2.99 -5.73 12.34
C GLY A 46 -2.97 -6.75 13.48
N VAL A 47 -2.01 -6.63 14.40
CA VAL A 47 -1.92 -7.49 15.60
C VAL A 47 -3.17 -7.37 16.46
N ARG A 48 -3.66 -6.15 16.71
CA ARG A 48 -4.87 -5.93 17.50
C ARG A 48 -6.11 -6.57 16.86
N ALA A 49 -6.25 -6.48 15.55
CA ALA A 49 -7.39 -7.08 14.85
C ALA A 49 -7.34 -8.61 14.85
N ALA A 50 -6.15 -9.21 14.66
CA ALA A 50 -5.99 -10.66 14.72
C ALA A 50 -6.22 -11.22 16.13
N ALA A 51 -5.85 -10.47 17.18
CA ALA A 51 -5.95 -10.91 18.57
C ALA A 51 -7.38 -11.25 19.04
N ALA A 52 -8.41 -10.83 18.29
CA ALA A 52 -9.79 -11.24 18.54
C ALA A 52 -10.08 -12.71 18.19
N TYR A 53 -9.19 -13.36 17.43
CA TYR A 53 -9.38 -14.71 16.87
C TYR A 53 -8.15 -15.60 17.20
N PRO A 54 -8.29 -16.62 18.06
CA PRO A 54 -7.17 -17.47 18.48
C PRO A 54 -6.48 -18.27 17.37
N ASP A 55 -7.20 -18.54 16.29
CA ASP A 55 -6.78 -19.30 15.11
C ASP A 55 -6.15 -18.45 14.01
N LEU A 56 -6.06 -17.12 14.19
CA LEU A 56 -5.59 -16.18 13.18
C LEU A 56 -4.30 -15.46 13.61
N MET A 57 -3.26 -15.60 12.79
CA MET A 57 -2.00 -14.87 12.95
C MET A 57 -1.94 -13.65 12.01
N TYR A 58 -1.47 -12.51 12.53
CA TYR A 58 -1.03 -11.41 11.67
C TYR A 58 0.46 -11.58 11.32
N TRP A 59 0.77 -11.74 10.04
CA TRP A 59 2.14 -11.82 9.55
C TRP A 59 2.69 -10.42 9.26
N ASP A 60 3.54 -9.94 10.16
CA ASP A 60 4.06 -8.57 10.20
C ASP A 60 5.35 -8.35 9.39
N PHE A 61 5.57 -9.22 8.39
CA PHE A 61 6.80 -9.24 7.60
C PHE A 61 7.15 -7.89 6.97
N ASN A 62 8.41 -7.48 7.15
CA ASN A 62 8.88 -6.21 6.62
C ASN A 62 9.43 -6.36 5.20
N TRP A 63 8.54 -6.22 4.22
CA TRP A 63 8.85 -6.24 2.78
C TRP A 63 9.77 -5.11 2.30
N ARG A 64 10.08 -4.10 3.13
CA ARG A 64 11.06 -3.06 2.78
C ARG A 64 12.51 -3.52 2.93
N LYS A 65 12.75 -4.54 3.76
CA LYS A 65 14.08 -5.11 4.01
C LYS A 65 14.42 -6.17 2.96
N GLY A 66 15.70 -6.57 2.89
CA GLY A 66 16.13 -7.67 2.03
C GLY A 66 15.97 -7.43 0.52
N GLY A 67 15.93 -6.17 0.08
CA GLY A 67 15.80 -5.82 -1.34
C GLY A 67 14.39 -5.88 -1.91
N GLY A 68 13.34 -6.08 -1.10
CA GLY A 68 11.96 -6.17 -1.59
C GLY A 68 11.48 -4.95 -2.38
N SER A 69 11.87 -3.74 -1.97
CA SER A 69 11.56 -2.51 -2.72
C SER A 69 12.23 -2.49 -4.11
N SER A 70 13.48 -2.96 -4.20
CA SER A 70 14.21 -3.04 -5.47
C SER A 70 13.57 -4.07 -6.39
N ARG A 71 13.18 -5.23 -5.85
CA ARG A 71 12.47 -6.27 -6.59
C ARG A 71 11.13 -5.80 -7.13
N MET A 72 10.39 -5.00 -6.36
CA MET A 72 9.14 -4.40 -6.82
C MET A 72 9.36 -3.48 -8.04
N ILE A 73 10.43 -2.67 -8.04
CA ILE A 73 10.77 -1.80 -9.18
C ILE A 73 11.18 -2.64 -10.39
N GLU A 74 12.02 -3.65 -10.20
CA GLU A 74 12.44 -4.58 -11.26
C GLU A 74 11.24 -5.23 -11.94
N ILE A 75 10.31 -5.80 -11.16
CA ILE A 75 9.09 -6.41 -11.69
C ILE A 75 8.25 -5.35 -12.41
N SER A 76 8.10 -4.16 -11.83
CA SER A 76 7.28 -3.10 -12.44
C SER A 76 7.81 -2.67 -13.81
N LYS A 77 9.14 -2.57 -13.97
CA LYS A 77 9.79 -2.28 -15.26
C LYS A 77 9.63 -3.42 -16.26
N ARG A 78 9.84 -4.66 -15.80
CA ARG A 78 9.74 -5.86 -16.64
C ARG A 78 8.32 -6.06 -17.19
N GLU A 79 7.31 -5.86 -16.37
CA GLU A 79 5.90 -6.03 -16.74
C GLU A 79 5.28 -4.76 -17.35
N SER A 80 6.07 -3.69 -17.51
CA SER A 80 5.63 -2.38 -17.98
C SER A 80 4.33 -1.91 -17.31
N PHE A 81 4.30 -1.90 -15.98
CA PHE A 81 3.10 -1.48 -15.25
C PHE A 81 2.82 0.01 -15.37
N TYR A 82 1.54 0.38 -15.35
CA TYR A 82 1.12 1.78 -15.29
C TYR A 82 1.63 2.43 -14.00
N GLN A 83 2.38 3.52 -14.15
CA GLN A 83 2.94 4.27 -13.02
C GLN A 83 1.94 5.31 -12.54
N GLN A 84 1.04 4.90 -11.65
CA GLN A 84 0.04 5.80 -11.09
C GLN A 84 0.66 6.78 -10.08
N GLU A 85 0.48 8.09 -10.33
CA GLU A 85 1.06 9.16 -9.52
C GLU A 85 0.15 9.65 -8.36
N TYR A 86 -0.94 8.94 -8.08
CA TYR A 86 -1.93 9.28 -7.05
C TYR A 86 -2.52 7.99 -6.43
N CYS A 87 -3.20 8.07 -5.28
CA CYS A 87 -3.63 6.87 -4.55
C CYS A 87 -4.87 6.14 -5.13
N GLY A 88 -5.41 6.60 -6.26
CA GLY A 88 -6.62 6.03 -6.88
C GLY A 88 -7.92 6.76 -6.54
N CYS A 89 -7.92 7.70 -5.58
CA CYS A 89 -9.11 8.49 -5.26
C CYS A 89 -9.10 9.88 -5.93
N VAL A 90 -10.31 10.42 -6.16
CA VAL A 90 -10.51 11.75 -6.77
C VAL A 90 -9.85 12.87 -5.97
N TYR A 91 -9.82 12.77 -4.65
CA TYR A 91 -9.21 13.78 -3.78
C TYR A 91 -7.69 13.83 -3.96
N SER A 92 -7.03 12.67 -3.96
CA SER A 92 -5.59 12.58 -4.22
C SER A 92 -5.26 13.05 -5.62
N LEU A 93 -6.04 12.69 -6.64
CA LEU A 93 -5.82 13.18 -8.00
C LEU A 93 -5.90 14.71 -8.07
N ARG A 94 -6.94 15.30 -7.47
CA ARG A 94 -7.14 16.75 -7.39
C ARG A 94 -5.95 17.43 -6.72
N ASP A 95 -5.55 16.95 -5.56
CA ASP A 95 -4.52 17.61 -4.75
C ASP A 95 -3.12 17.43 -5.35
N THR A 96 -2.82 16.26 -5.93
CA THR A 96 -1.60 16.05 -6.71
C THR A 96 -1.56 16.95 -7.94
N ASN A 97 -2.67 17.08 -8.69
CA ASN A 97 -2.73 17.96 -9.86
C ASN A 97 -2.56 19.44 -9.47
N ARG A 98 -3.16 19.88 -8.36
CA ARG A 98 -2.97 21.23 -7.83
C ARG A 98 -1.50 21.50 -7.53
N HIS A 99 -0.84 20.58 -6.84
CA HIS A 99 0.59 20.69 -6.53
C HIS A 99 1.45 20.74 -7.80
N ARG A 100 1.18 19.88 -8.80
CA ARG A 100 1.89 19.91 -10.09
C ARG A 100 1.78 21.26 -10.79
N VAL A 101 0.58 21.82 -10.88
CA VAL A 101 0.34 23.13 -11.50
C VAL A 101 1.10 24.23 -10.77
N THR A 102 1.14 24.22 -9.43
CA THR A 102 1.93 25.21 -8.67
C THR A 102 3.44 25.10 -8.90
N GLN A 103 3.92 23.94 -9.38
CA GLN A 103 5.31 23.69 -9.71
C GLN A 103 5.59 23.84 -11.22
N GLY A 104 4.63 24.37 -12.00
CA GLY A 104 4.77 24.53 -13.46
C GLY A 104 4.67 23.21 -14.25
N ARG A 105 4.23 22.11 -13.63
CA ARG A 105 4.06 20.80 -14.28
C ARG A 105 2.63 20.62 -14.78
N GLU A 106 2.47 19.91 -15.89
CA GLU A 106 1.15 19.51 -16.39
C GLU A 106 0.41 18.58 -15.41
N ARG A 107 -0.92 18.60 -15.51
CA ARG A 107 -1.80 17.66 -14.81
C ARG A 107 -1.51 16.22 -15.26
N ILE A 108 -1.74 15.27 -14.35
CA ILE A 108 -1.62 13.85 -14.62
C ILE A 108 -2.57 13.46 -15.76
N LYS A 109 -2.01 12.82 -16.78
CA LYS A 109 -2.76 12.14 -17.86
C LYS A 109 -2.77 10.65 -17.56
N ILE A 110 -3.96 10.08 -17.40
CA ILE A 110 -4.13 8.65 -17.06
C ILE A 110 -3.76 7.81 -18.28
N GLY A 111 -3.09 6.67 -18.07
CA GLY A 111 -2.71 5.75 -19.16
C GLY A 111 -1.57 6.27 -20.05
N VAL A 112 -0.72 7.15 -19.54
CA VAL A 112 0.44 7.68 -20.30
C VAL A 112 1.77 7.24 -19.71
N GLN A 113 1.95 7.32 -18.40
CA GLN A 113 3.21 7.00 -17.73
C GLN A 113 3.25 5.51 -17.37
N TYR A 114 4.19 4.76 -17.95
CA TYR A 114 4.43 3.35 -17.67
C TYR A 114 5.88 3.14 -17.29
N TYR A 115 6.14 2.22 -16.38
CA TYR A 115 7.51 1.77 -16.11
C TYR A 115 8.13 1.18 -17.38
N GLN A 116 9.39 1.51 -17.62
CA GLN A 116 10.16 1.00 -18.76
C GLN A 116 11.42 0.28 -18.25
N PRO A 117 11.89 -0.76 -18.95
CA PRO A 117 13.21 -1.33 -18.71
C PRO A 117 14.30 -0.24 -18.81
N ASP A 118 15.40 -0.43 -18.09
CA ASP A 118 16.56 0.43 -18.29
C ASP A 118 17.14 0.16 -19.69
N GLU A 119 17.29 1.19 -20.51
CA GLU A 119 17.96 1.08 -21.80
C GLU A 119 19.42 0.67 -21.55
N SER A 120 19.84 -0.44 -22.19
CA SER A 120 21.17 -1.03 -22.06
C SER A 120 22.20 -0.29 -22.90
#